data_AF-X1BEU7-F1
#
_entry.id   AF-X1BEU7-F1
#
_cell.length_a   1.000
_cell.length_b   1.000
_cell.length_c   1.000
_cell.angle_alpha   90.00
_cell.angle_beta   90.00
_cell.angle_gamma   90.00
#
_symmetry.space_group_name_H-M   'P 1'
#
loop_
_entity.id
_entity.type
_entity.pdbx_description
1 polymer ?
#
loop_
_entity_poly.entity_id
_entity_poly.type
_entity_poly.pdbx_seq_one_letter_code
_entity_poly.pdbx_strand_id
1 'polypeptide(L)'
;MNCPNCGDPTSPDQKFCEKCGSEIRSVKKPPEKKQEISLTSAPKQTPSDGASLFDLSRNYYIIKEKMWDMGYGDIMDEEGKLIGKMHRILLSIRRRVELQELDGTVAATIHSKIVSARGAQDLKTPDGELIARIKKKILTFFKNKFYLEDPNKQYKK
;
A
#
# COMPACT_ATOMS: atom_id res chain seq x y z
N MET A 1 1.25 -1.90 -37.85
CA MET A 1 1.19 -3.10 -36.98
C MET A 1 -0.19 -3.10 -36.32
N ASN A 2 -0.61 -4.14 -35.60
CA ASN A 2 -1.90 -4.13 -34.90
C ASN A 2 -1.65 -4.23 -33.39
N CYS A 3 -2.53 -3.60 -32.60
CA CYS A 3 -2.46 -3.66 -31.16
C CYS A 3 -2.71 -5.10 -30.70
N PRO A 4 -1.83 -5.72 -29.89
CA PRO A 4 -2.02 -7.08 -29.42
C PRO A 4 -3.21 -7.22 -28.45
N ASN A 5 -3.71 -6.11 -27.90
CA ASN A 5 -4.83 -6.13 -26.96
C ASN A 5 -6.20 -5.93 -27.64
N CYS A 6 -6.32 -5.01 -28.60
CA CYS A 6 -7.62 -4.70 -29.21
C CYS A 6 -7.70 -4.89 -30.73
N GLY A 7 -6.59 -5.25 -31.38
CA GLY A 7 -6.54 -5.49 -32.82
C GLY A 7 -6.51 -4.25 -33.70
N ASP A 8 -6.62 -3.04 -33.15
CA ASP A 8 -6.60 -1.81 -33.95
C ASP A 8 -5.27 -1.55 -34.63
N PRO A 9 -5.28 -0.86 -35.79
CA PRO A 9 -4.06 -0.48 -36.48
C PRO A 9 -3.22 0.48 -35.64
N THR A 10 -1.92 0.23 -35.59
CA THR A 10 -0.92 0.95 -34.82
C THR A 10 0.22 1.45 -35.70
N SER A 11 0.60 2.70 -35.47
CA SER A 11 1.75 3.36 -36.08
C SER A 11 3.07 2.84 -35.48
N PRO A 12 4.14 2.69 -36.27
CA PRO A 12 5.42 2.12 -35.81
C PRO A 12 6.12 2.93 -34.70
N ASP A 13 5.81 4.22 -34.55
CA ASP A 13 6.42 5.09 -33.53
C ASP A 13 5.52 5.32 -32.30
N GLN A 14 4.32 4.71 -32.26
CA GLN A 14 3.39 4.92 -31.16
C GLN A 14 3.71 4.01 -29.97
N LYS A 15 3.83 4.62 -28.79
CA LYS A 15 4.17 3.93 -27.53
C LYS A 15 2.96 3.26 -26.87
N PHE A 16 1.75 3.77 -27.14
CA PHE A 16 0.50 3.30 -26.56
C PHE A 16 -0.60 3.28 -27.63
N CYS A 17 -1.57 2.37 -27.51
CA CYS A 17 -2.72 2.29 -28.40
C CYS A 17 -3.73 3.39 -28.06
N GLU A 18 -4.11 4.20 -29.05
CA GLU A 18 -5.05 5.31 -28.86
C GLU A 18 -6.48 4.86 -28.53
N LYS A 19 -6.83 3.60 -28.83
CA LYS A 19 -8.18 3.08 -28.59
C LYS A 19 -8.33 2.34 -27.26
N CYS A 20 -7.34 1.54 -26.87
CA CYS A 20 -7.42 0.72 -25.65
C CYS A 20 -6.38 1.09 -24.59
N GLY A 21 -5.52 2.07 -24.85
CA GLY A 21 -4.50 2.56 -23.91
C GLY A 21 -3.32 1.62 -23.67
N SER A 22 -3.23 0.50 -24.38
CA SER A 22 -2.20 -0.52 -24.12
C SER A 22 -0.83 -0.18 -24.71
N GLU A 23 0.25 -0.48 -23.98
CA GLU A 23 1.63 -0.27 -24.44
C GLU A 23 1.95 -1.07 -25.71
N ILE A 24 2.57 -0.40 -26.69
CA ILE A 24 3.05 -0.99 -27.93
C ILE A 24 4.57 -0.73 -27.97
N ARG A 25 5.35 -1.68 -27.46
CA ARG A 25 6.80 -1.54 -27.36
C ARG A 25 7.46 -1.75 -28.72
N SER A 26 7.83 -0.66 -29.40
CA SER A 26 8.70 -0.68 -30.57
C SER A 26 10.16 -0.86 -30.16
N VAL A 27 10.70 -2.06 -30.39
CA VAL A 27 12.14 -2.35 -30.27
C VAL A 27 12.81 -2.06 -31.61
N LYS A 28 13.57 -0.97 -31.71
CA LYS A 28 14.63 -0.80 -32.71
C LYS A 28 15.93 -0.30 -32.05
N LYS A 29 16.91 -1.21 -31.98
CA LYS A 29 18.35 -1.05 -31.62
C LYS A 29 19.11 -0.33 -32.77
N PRO A 30 20.36 0.20 -32.61
CA PRO A 30 21.61 -0.61 -32.48
C PRO A 30 22.83 0.10 -31.77
N PRO A 31 24.08 -0.43 -31.74
CA PRO A 31 24.57 -1.74 -31.30
C PRO A 31 25.71 -1.68 -30.23
N GLU A 32 25.75 -2.70 -29.37
CA GLU A 32 26.91 -3.53 -28.94
C GLU A 32 28.29 -2.91 -28.59
N LYS A 33 28.67 -3.01 -27.30
CA LYS A 33 30.03 -3.45 -26.93
C LYS A 33 30.00 -4.35 -25.68
N LYS A 34 30.49 -5.57 -25.86
CA LYS A 34 30.86 -6.58 -24.86
C LYS A 34 31.64 -5.98 -23.68
N GLN A 35 31.35 -6.46 -22.46
CA GLN A 35 32.28 -7.33 -21.74
C GLN A 35 31.63 -7.91 -20.48
N GLU A 36 31.75 -9.23 -20.36
CA GLU A 36 31.52 -10.01 -19.16
C GLU A 36 32.41 -9.50 -18.02
N ILE A 37 31.83 -9.24 -16.86
CA ILE A 37 32.33 -9.82 -15.61
C ILE A 37 31.12 -10.23 -14.76
N SER A 38 31.06 -11.53 -14.53
CA SER A 38 30.29 -12.17 -13.48
C SER A 38 30.61 -11.57 -12.12
N LEU A 39 29.61 -10.98 -11.47
CA LEU A 39 29.51 -11.01 -10.02
C LEU A 39 28.09 -11.46 -9.69
N THR A 40 28.01 -12.75 -9.36
CA THR A 40 27.17 -13.25 -8.28
C THR A 40 25.68 -12.98 -8.43
N SER A 41 24.99 -13.98 -9.01
CA SER A 41 23.66 -14.43 -8.59
C SER A 41 22.90 -13.47 -7.66
N ALA A 42 22.34 -12.40 -8.24
CA ALA A 42 21.26 -11.69 -7.58
C ALA A 42 20.11 -12.70 -7.49
N PRO A 43 19.64 -13.05 -6.28
CA PRO A 43 18.48 -13.89 -6.17
C PRO A 43 17.36 -13.18 -6.91
N LYS A 44 16.77 -13.92 -7.85
CA LYS A 44 15.39 -13.74 -8.27
C LYS A 44 14.51 -14.02 -7.04
N GLN A 45 14.59 -13.16 -6.03
CA GLN A 45 13.66 -13.14 -4.93
C GLN A 45 12.50 -12.28 -5.41
N THR A 46 11.45 -12.98 -5.82
CA THR A 46 10.08 -12.52 -5.61
C THR A 46 10.00 -11.97 -4.18
N PRO A 47 9.67 -10.70 -3.94
CA PRO A 47 9.30 -10.22 -2.61
C PRO A 47 7.84 -10.60 -2.34
N SER A 48 7.57 -11.89 -2.32
CA SER A 48 6.34 -12.53 -1.85
C SER A 48 6.85 -13.75 -1.11
N ASP A 49 6.92 -13.75 0.21
CA ASP A 49 5.79 -14.28 0.99
C ASP A 49 5.81 -13.78 2.45
N GLY A 50 6.24 -12.54 2.70
CA GLY A 50 6.19 -12.00 4.08
C GLY A 50 6.64 -10.56 4.30
N ALA A 51 6.74 -9.75 3.24
CA ALA A 51 7.30 -8.39 3.32
C ALA A 51 6.32 -7.25 3.03
N SER A 52 5.10 -7.56 2.59
CA SER A 52 4.03 -6.56 2.38
C SER A 52 3.34 -6.23 3.69
N LEU A 53 3.05 -4.96 3.98
CA LEU A 53 2.42 -4.47 5.20
C LEU A 53 1.05 -5.12 5.46
N PHE A 54 0.32 -5.47 4.40
CA PHE A 54 -1.02 -6.08 4.47
C PHE A 54 -1.01 -7.53 3.98
N ASP A 55 -0.33 -8.40 4.73
CA ASP A 55 -0.38 -9.84 4.50
C ASP A 55 -1.61 -10.44 5.20
N LEU A 56 -2.39 -11.23 4.45
CA LEU A 56 -3.59 -11.92 4.95
C LEU A 56 -3.23 -12.98 6.01
N SER A 57 -1.98 -13.44 6.06
CA SER A 57 -1.50 -14.38 7.07
C SER A 57 -1.39 -13.76 8.47
N ARG A 58 -1.39 -12.41 8.59
CA ARG A 58 -1.16 -11.73 9.87
C ARG A 58 -2.46 -11.46 10.61
N ASN A 59 -2.47 -11.88 11.88
CA ASN A 59 -3.63 -11.72 12.75
C ASN A 59 -3.73 -10.31 13.36
N TYR A 60 -2.59 -9.68 13.67
CA TYR A 60 -2.56 -8.33 14.23
C TYR A 60 -1.23 -7.61 13.95
N TYR A 61 -1.24 -6.31 14.19
CA TYR A 61 -0.09 -5.43 14.04
C TYR A 61 0.20 -4.72 15.36
N ILE A 62 1.48 -4.50 15.64
CA ILE A 62 1.92 -3.71 16.80
C ILE A 62 2.37 -2.35 16.29
N ILE A 63 1.67 -1.30 16.72
CA ILE A 63 2.03 0.08 16.38
C ILE A 63 2.77 0.68 17.57
N LYS A 64 4.04 1.04 17.35
CA LYS A 64 4.83 1.78 18.34
C LYS A 64 4.85 3.25 17.96
N GLU A 65 4.01 4.03 18.62
CA GLU A 65 3.96 5.48 18.41
C GLU A 65 5.23 6.13 18.95
N LYS A 66 5.85 7.00 18.15
CA LYS A 66 7.04 7.74 18.56
C LYS A 66 6.72 8.92 19.48
N MET A 67 5.52 9.52 19.32
CA MET A 67 5.06 10.69 20.07
C MET A 67 3.53 10.63 20.27
N TRP A 68 3.07 10.87 21.50
CA TRP A 68 1.67 10.82 21.99
C TRP A 68 0.60 11.19 20.93
N ASP A 69 -0.16 10.19 20.45
CA ASP A 69 -1.41 10.36 19.68
C ASP A 69 -1.26 11.15 18.35
N MET A 70 -0.04 11.27 17.83
CA MET A 70 0.24 12.12 16.66
C MET A 70 0.10 11.40 15.33
N GLY A 71 -0.17 10.09 15.27
CA GLY A 71 -0.26 9.37 14.00
C GLY A 71 1.10 9.20 13.30
N TYR A 72 2.17 9.13 14.09
CA TYR A 72 3.51 8.75 13.64
C TYR A 72 4.02 7.56 14.45
N GLY A 73 4.58 6.56 13.79
CA GLY A 73 5.07 5.38 14.48
C GLY A 73 5.63 4.32 13.56
N ASP A 74 6.23 3.32 14.20
CA ASP A 74 6.74 2.13 13.54
C ASP A 74 5.65 1.04 13.60
N ILE A 75 5.44 0.34 12.49
CA ILE A 75 4.48 -0.77 12.38
C ILE A 75 5.28 -2.07 12.36
N MET A 76 4.97 -2.95 13.31
CA MET A 76 5.65 -4.21 13.50
C MET A 76 4.67 -5.38 13.38
N ASP A 77 5.18 -6.54 12.99
CA ASP A 77 4.45 -7.80 13.03
C ASP A 77 4.42 -8.41 14.45
N GLU A 78 3.87 -9.62 14.56
CA GLU A 78 3.75 -10.38 15.81
C GLU A 78 5.10 -10.81 16.41
N GLU A 79 6.13 -10.94 15.59
CA GLU A 79 7.51 -11.23 16.00
C GLU A 79 8.27 -9.96 16.42
N GLY A 80 7.66 -8.78 16.24
CA GLY A 80 8.28 -7.48 16.53
C GLY A 80 9.20 -6.97 15.42
N LYS A 81 9.18 -7.60 14.24
CA LYS A 81 9.94 -7.14 13.08
C LYS A 81 9.24 -5.93 12.46
N LEU A 82 10.03 -4.92 12.12
CA LEU A 82 9.54 -3.72 11.45
C LEU A 82 9.09 -4.08 10.02
N ILE A 83 7.83 -3.82 9.71
CA ILE A 83 7.22 -4.09 8.40
C ILE A 83 6.70 -2.83 7.71
N GLY A 84 6.63 -1.70 8.43
CA GLY A 84 6.19 -0.46 7.84
C GLY A 84 6.26 0.71 8.80
N LYS A 85 5.77 1.84 8.34
CA LYS A 85 5.77 3.10 9.09
C LYS A 85 4.43 3.80 8.93
N MET A 86 4.06 4.50 9.99
CA MET A 86 2.91 5.38 10.01
C MET A 86 3.40 6.82 9.91
N HIS A 87 2.93 7.56 8.90
CA HIS A 87 3.32 8.94 8.63
C HIS A 87 2.09 9.84 8.54
N ARG A 88 1.98 10.86 9.38
CA ARG A 88 0.86 11.81 9.32
C ARG A 88 1.16 12.99 8.40
N ILE A 89 0.17 13.40 7.63
CA ILE A 89 0.26 14.61 6.82
C ILE A 89 -0.27 15.80 7.66
N LEU A 90 0.65 16.63 8.14
CA LEU A 90 0.36 17.74 9.07
C LEU A 90 -0.45 18.90 8.45
N LEU A 91 -0.32 19.14 7.15
CA LEU A 91 -0.89 20.31 6.45
C LEU A 91 -2.37 20.17 6.03
N SER A 92 -3.02 19.03 6.31
CA SER A 92 -4.42 18.81 5.91
C SER A 92 -5.41 19.20 7.00
N ILE A 93 -6.41 20.02 6.66
CA ILE A 93 -7.58 20.35 7.51
C ILE A 93 -8.24 19.07 8.04
N ARG A 94 -8.25 17.99 7.24
CA ARG A 94 -8.60 16.61 7.63
C ARG A 94 -7.33 15.82 7.91
N ARG A 95 -7.03 15.58 9.20
CA ARG A 95 -5.89 14.77 9.65
C ARG A 95 -5.90 13.41 8.93
N ARG A 96 -4.96 13.22 7.99
CA ARG A 96 -4.73 11.99 7.22
C ARG A 96 -3.44 11.35 7.71
N VAL A 97 -3.47 10.05 7.91
CA VAL A 97 -2.29 9.25 8.24
C VAL A 97 -2.06 8.25 7.12
N GLU A 98 -0.83 8.16 6.64
CA GLU A 98 -0.38 7.20 5.64
C GLU A 98 0.27 6.02 6.33
N LEU A 99 -0.10 4.83 5.87
CA LEU A 99 0.55 3.58 6.22
C LEU A 99 1.48 3.24 5.06
N GLN A 100 2.77 3.27 5.34
CA GLN A 100 3.84 3.13 4.36
C GLN A 100 4.58 1.81 4.59
N GLU A 101 4.94 1.17 3.50
CA GLU A 101 5.88 0.05 3.46
C GLU A 101 7.30 0.52 3.84
N LEU A 102 8.25 -0.42 3.97
CA LEU A 102 9.64 -0.10 4.32
C LEU A 102 10.36 0.76 3.27
N ASP A 103 9.94 0.66 2.01
CA ASP A 103 10.46 1.45 0.88
C ASP A 103 9.81 2.84 0.78
N GLY A 104 8.82 3.15 1.63
CA GLY A 104 8.07 4.40 1.61
C GLY A 104 6.84 4.38 0.71
N THR A 105 6.55 3.27 0.03
CA THR A 105 5.34 3.12 -0.77
C THR A 105 4.11 3.20 0.14
N VAL A 106 3.14 4.06 -0.23
CA VAL A 106 1.89 4.18 0.52
C VAL A 106 1.01 2.99 0.23
N ALA A 107 0.78 2.15 1.23
CA ALA A 107 -0.07 0.97 1.11
C ALA A 107 -1.54 1.27 1.43
N ALA A 108 -1.79 2.16 2.39
CA ALA A 108 -3.14 2.58 2.75
C ALA A 108 -3.14 3.92 3.48
N THR A 109 -4.32 4.53 3.64
CA THR A 109 -4.46 5.77 4.38
C THR A 109 -5.63 5.75 5.36
N ILE A 110 -5.41 6.28 6.55
CA ILE A 110 -6.38 6.41 7.63
C ILE A 110 -6.94 7.84 7.59
N HIS A 111 -8.26 7.95 7.42
CA HIS A 111 -8.97 9.23 7.42
C HIS A 111 -9.81 9.36 8.69
N SER A 112 -9.56 10.44 9.45
CA SER A 112 -10.37 10.79 10.63
C SER A 112 -11.58 11.62 10.20
N LYS A 113 -12.79 11.26 10.64
CA LYS A 113 -13.97 12.12 10.48
C LYS A 113 -13.87 13.31 11.44
N ILE A 114 -13.94 14.54 10.92
CA ILE A 114 -13.77 15.76 11.73
C ILE A 114 -14.97 16.03 12.65
N VAL A 115 -16.16 15.46 12.41
CA VAL A 115 -17.36 15.79 13.20
C VAL A 115 -18.10 14.53 13.62
N SER A 116 -17.68 13.97 14.75
CA SER A 116 -18.51 13.28 15.75
C SER A 116 -17.59 12.42 16.62
N ALA A 117 -17.43 12.86 17.86
CA ALA A 117 -16.87 12.05 18.91
C ALA A 117 -17.61 10.69 18.98
N ARG A 118 -16.92 9.60 18.59
CA ARG A 118 -17.04 8.21 19.11
C ARG A 118 -16.33 7.18 18.21
N GLY A 119 -15.01 7.34 18.03
CA GLY A 119 -14.10 6.19 18.00
C GLY A 119 -14.05 5.31 16.74
N ALA A 120 -14.44 5.81 15.56
CA ALA A 120 -14.24 5.10 14.28
C ALA A 120 -13.48 5.94 13.25
N GLN A 121 -12.44 5.36 12.63
CA GLN A 121 -11.66 5.94 11.52
C GLN A 121 -11.85 5.08 10.25
N ASP A 122 -11.73 5.68 9.07
CA ASP A 122 -11.86 4.95 7.80
C ASP A 122 -10.46 4.56 7.29
N LEU A 123 -10.26 3.27 7.01
CA LEU A 123 -9.07 2.75 6.32
C LEU A 123 -9.36 2.68 4.83
N LYS A 124 -8.51 3.31 4.03
CA LYS A 124 -8.71 3.46 2.59
C LYS A 124 -7.48 3.05 1.79
N THR A 125 -7.68 2.66 0.54
CA THR A 125 -6.58 2.50 -0.42
C THR A 125 -5.90 3.85 -0.68
N PRO A 126 -4.70 3.87 -1.29
CA PRO A 126 -4.05 5.12 -1.71
C PRO A 126 -4.96 5.95 -2.64
N ASP A 127 -5.73 5.26 -3.49
CA ASP A 127 -6.71 5.83 -4.41
C ASP A 127 -8.00 6.34 -3.73
N GLY A 128 -8.18 6.04 -2.44
CA GLY A 128 -9.27 6.57 -1.62
C GLY A 128 -10.52 5.67 -1.53
N GLU A 129 -10.47 4.46 -2.08
CA GLU A 129 -11.50 3.44 -1.92
C GLU A 129 -11.54 2.95 -0.46
N LEU A 130 -12.74 2.72 0.09
CA LEU A 130 -12.91 2.30 1.48
C LEU A 130 -12.63 0.80 1.64
N ILE A 131 -11.59 0.46 2.40
CA ILE A 131 -11.22 -0.93 2.72
C ILE A 131 -12.02 -1.39 3.95
N ALA A 132 -11.95 -0.64 5.05
CA ALA A 132 -12.54 -1.03 6.32
C ALA A 132 -12.76 0.18 7.24
N ARG A 133 -13.48 -0.03 8.34
CA ARG A 133 -13.61 0.95 9.43
C ARG A 133 -12.82 0.48 10.65
N ILE A 134 -11.88 1.29 11.10
CA ILE A 134 -11.08 1.07 12.31
C ILE A 134 -11.91 1.53 13.51
N LYS A 135 -12.21 0.64 14.46
CA LYS A 135 -12.89 0.97 15.70
C LYS A 135 -12.06 0.65 16.94
N LYS A 136 -12.21 1.46 17.98
CA LYS A 136 -11.58 1.21 19.29
C LYS A 136 -12.42 0.24 20.12
N LYS A 137 -11.79 -0.72 20.78
CA LYS A 137 -12.42 -1.54 21.82
C LYS A 137 -12.50 -0.70 23.11
N ILE A 138 -13.69 -0.23 23.46
CA ILE A 138 -13.93 0.81 24.49
C ILE A 138 -13.59 0.36 25.93
N LEU A 139 -13.34 -0.93 26.18
CA LEU A 139 -13.25 -1.54 27.53
C LEU A 139 -11.83 -1.80 28.09
N THR A 140 -10.74 -1.38 27.41
CA THR A 140 -9.36 -1.66 27.87
C THR A 140 -8.66 -0.41 28.43
N PHE A 141 -8.53 -0.30 29.75
CA PHE A 141 -7.91 0.84 30.45
C PHE A 141 -6.37 0.94 30.30
N PHE A 142 -5.67 -0.12 29.87
CA PHE A 142 -4.19 -0.15 29.85
C PHE A 142 -3.54 -0.13 28.46
N LYS A 143 -4.27 -0.46 27.38
CA LYS A 143 -3.75 -0.45 26.00
C LYS A 143 -4.88 -0.14 25.01
N ASN A 144 -4.63 0.78 24.08
CA ASN A 144 -5.55 1.06 22.99
C ASN A 144 -5.57 -0.15 22.03
N LYS A 145 -6.69 -0.90 22.00
CA LYS A 145 -6.89 -1.99 21.03
C LYS A 145 -7.90 -1.54 19.97
N PHE A 146 -7.53 -1.67 18.72
CA PHE A 146 -8.38 -1.38 17.57
C PHE A 146 -8.71 -2.65 16.81
N TYR A 147 -9.82 -2.66 16.10
CA TYR A 147 -10.22 -3.73 15.20
C TYR A 147 -10.81 -3.14 13.92
N LEU A 148 -10.70 -3.90 12.82
CA LEU A 148 -11.28 -3.54 11.53
C LEU A 148 -12.68 -4.14 11.44
N GLU A 149 -13.65 -3.32 11.03
CA GLU A 149 -14.98 -3.75 10.63
C GLU A 149 -15.14 -3.62 9.13
N ASP A 150 -15.81 -4.61 8.53
CA ASP A 150 -16.20 -4.54 7.13
C ASP A 150 -17.04 -3.29 6.84
N PRO A 151 -16.79 -2.61 5.72
CA PRO A 151 -17.54 -1.41 5.35
C PRO A 151 -19.03 -1.70 5.16
N ASN A 152 -19.37 -2.94 4.79
CA ASN A 152 -20.73 -3.42 4.56
C ASN A 152 -21.35 -4.19 5.75
N LYS A 153 -20.69 -4.27 6.91
CA LYS A 153 -21.14 -5.01 8.12
C LYS A 153 -21.50 -6.50 7.93
N GLN A 154 -20.98 -7.18 6.91
CA GLN A 154 -21.15 -8.64 6.82
C GLN A 154 -20.17 -9.31 7.77
N TYR A 155 -20.61 -9.59 8.99
CA TYR A 155 -19.88 -10.43 9.92
C TYR A 155 -19.72 -11.83 9.31
N LYS A 156 -18.55 -12.17 8.76
CA LYS A 156 -18.17 -13.57 8.59
C LYS A 156 -17.76 -14.10 9.97
N LYS A 157 -18.63 -14.97 10.48
CA LYS A 157 -18.49 -15.71 11.73
C LYS A 157 -17.42 -16.79 11.59
#